data_AF-A0A8T5UTM0-F1
#
_entry.id   AF-A0A8T5UTM0-F1
#
_cell.length_a   1.000
_cell.length_b   1.000
_cell.length_c   1.000
_cell.angle_alpha   90.00
_cell.angle_beta   90.00
_cell.angle_gamma   90.00
#
_symmetry.space_group_name_H-M   'P 1'
#
loop_
_entity.id
_entity.type
_entity.pdbx_description
1 polymer ?
#
loop_
_entity_poly.entity_id
_entity_poly.type
_entity_poly.pdbx_seq_one_letter_code
_entity_poly.pdbx_strand_id
1 'polypeptide(L)'
;DRANDSLIEFWNGTFEVTMLHLVNWEIISLIQMIQETPDDVWGCPATQSKSVMESKLKGVIDYITSLAIECAYDKLLHDIKPKLTGLKENEYGNSWGNGLFKNPWMEDQYWQGVFNSTCNRILKHIQVLITGLSSLPN
;
A
#
# COMPACT_ATOMS: atom_id res chain seq x y z
N ASP A 1 -15.31 9.87 -34.75
CA ASP A 1 -15.46 8.78 -33.77
C ASP A 1 -14.24 7.90 -33.63
N ARG A 2 -13.92 6.98 -34.53
CA ARG A 2 -12.79 6.02 -34.32
C ARG A 2 -11.44 6.60 -33.87
N ALA A 3 -11.03 7.77 -34.39
CA ALA A 3 -9.76 8.39 -33.99
C ALA A 3 -9.77 8.97 -32.56
N ASN A 4 -10.95 9.35 -32.05
CA ASN A 4 -11.12 9.85 -30.70
C ASN A 4 -11.06 8.69 -29.69
N ASP A 5 -11.69 7.56 -30.02
CA ASP A 5 -11.70 6.35 -29.20
C ASP A 5 -10.28 5.79 -29.02
N SER A 6 -9.49 5.73 -30.10
CA SER A 6 -8.10 5.27 -30.05
C SER A 6 -7.17 6.18 -29.23
N LEU A 7 -7.44 7.49 -29.18
CA LEU A 7 -6.69 8.41 -28.33
C LEU A 7 -7.05 8.18 -26.86
N ILE A 8 -8.34 8.02 -26.55
CA ILE A 8 -8.79 7.75 -25.18
C ILE A 8 -8.19 6.44 -24.65
N GLU A 9 -8.19 5.38 -25.45
CA GLU A 9 -7.56 4.10 -25.09
C GLU A 9 -6.06 4.22 -24.83
N PHE A 10 -5.33 4.97 -25.67
CA PHE A 10 -3.89 5.20 -25.50
C PHE A 10 -3.57 6.01 -24.23
N TRP A 11 -4.35 7.05 -23.95
CA TRP A 11 -4.21 7.86 -22.73
C TRP A 11 -4.51 7.05 -21.48
N ASN A 12 -5.57 6.25 -21.49
CA ASN A 12 -5.93 5.38 -20.37
C ASN A 12 -4.85 4.33 -20.10
N GLY A 13 -4.34 3.65 -21.14
CA GLY A 13 -3.25 2.68 -20.99
C GLY A 13 -1.95 3.31 -20.48
N THR A 14 -1.59 4.51 -20.96
CA THR A 14 -0.39 5.23 -20.49
C THR A 14 -0.52 5.66 -19.03
N PHE A 15 -1.70 6.12 -18.62
CA PHE A 15 -2.00 6.50 -17.25
C PHE A 15 -1.91 5.29 -16.31
N GLU A 16 -2.54 4.17 -16.66
CA GLU A 16 -2.50 2.93 -15.86
C GLU A 16 -1.08 2.42 -15.65
N VAL A 17 -0.29 2.32 -16.73
CA VAL A 17 1.10 1.88 -16.64
C VAL A 17 1.90 2.81 -15.74
N THR A 18 1.74 4.12 -15.87
CA THR A 18 2.46 5.10 -15.04
C THR A 18 2.07 4.96 -13.56
N MET A 19 0.78 4.78 -13.28
CA MET A 19 0.28 4.61 -11.92
C MET A 19 0.75 3.29 -11.28
N LEU A 20 0.77 2.18 -12.01
CA LEU A 20 1.31 0.91 -11.52
C LEU A 20 2.80 1.04 -11.14
N HIS A 21 3.60 1.72 -11.97
CA HIS A 21 5.01 1.98 -11.67
C HIS A 21 5.17 2.88 -10.45
N LEU A 22 4.36 3.94 -10.34
CA LEU A 22 4.37 4.84 -9.18
C LEU A 22 4.09 4.07 -7.89
N VAL A 23 3.03 3.27 -7.84
CA VAL A 23 2.67 2.50 -6.64
C VAL A 23 3.79 1.52 -6.26
N ASN A 24 4.36 0.79 -7.22
CA ASN A 24 5.48 -0.11 -6.95
C ASN A 24 6.70 0.64 -6.40
N TRP A 25 7.02 1.81 -6.96
CA TRP A 25 8.11 2.64 -6.46
C TRP A 25 7.87 3.10 -5.00
N GLU A 26 6.65 3.52 -4.68
CA GLU A 26 6.31 3.93 -3.30
C GLU A 26 6.40 2.77 -2.30
N ILE A 27 6.01 1.56 -2.71
CA ILE A 27 6.16 0.36 -1.87
C ILE A 27 7.64 0.04 -1.65
N ILE A 28 8.49 0.17 -2.67
CA ILE A 28 9.95 0.03 -2.53
C ILE A 28 10.50 1.06 -1.55
N SER A 29 10.08 2.32 -1.65
CA SER A 29 10.47 3.37 -0.69
C SER A 29 9.97 3.06 0.73
N LEU A 30 8.78 2.48 0.90
CA LEU A 30 8.29 2.04 2.20
C LEU A 30 9.16 0.91 2.77
N ILE A 31 9.59 -0.06 1.95
CA ILE A 31 10.53 -1.11 2.36
C ILE A 31 11.85 -0.48 2.86
N GLN A 32 12.42 0.46 2.10
CA GLN A 32 13.66 1.14 2.48
C GLN A 32 13.51 1.86 3.82
N MET A 33 12.43 2.63 3.99
CA MET A 33 12.12 3.33 5.24
C MET A 33 12.04 2.36 6.41
N ILE A 34 11.38 1.21 6.25
CA ILE A 34 11.30 0.16 7.28
C ILE A 34 12.70 -0.34 7.67
N GLN A 35 13.59 -0.58 6.71
CA GLN A 35 14.94 -1.06 7.01
C GLN A 35 15.79 0.00 7.73
N GLU A 36 15.62 1.27 7.35
CA GLU A 36 16.37 2.41 7.89
C GLU A 36 15.89 2.86 9.28
N THR A 37 14.68 2.49 9.70
CA THR A 37 14.23 2.80 11.07
C THR A 37 15.14 2.16 12.12
N PRO A 38 15.35 2.81 13.28
CA PRO A 38 16.07 2.19 14.40
C PRO A 38 15.45 0.85 14.84
N ASP A 39 16.23 -0.06 15.42
CA ASP A 39 15.69 -1.37 15.87
C ASP A 39 14.91 -1.28 17.19
N ASP A 40 15.24 -0.30 18.04
CA ASP A 40 14.62 -0.07 19.35
C ASP A 40 13.18 0.47 19.28
N VAL A 41 12.73 0.91 18.09
CA VAL A 41 11.34 1.31 17.85
C VAL A 41 10.43 0.15 17.41
N TRP A 42 10.98 -1.06 17.28
CA TRP A 42 10.23 -2.26 16.92
C TRP A 42 10.09 -3.23 18.08
N GLY A 43 8.98 -3.97 18.09
CA GLY A 43 8.80 -5.14 18.92
C GLY A 43 9.86 -6.22 18.65
N CYS A 44 10.29 -6.90 19.71
CA CYS A 44 11.42 -7.83 19.67
C CYS A 44 11.06 -9.19 19.04
N PRO A 45 11.88 -9.74 18.12
CA PRO A 45 13.11 -9.16 17.56
C PRO A 45 12.85 -8.30 16.30
N ALA A 46 13.40 -7.09 16.29
CA ALA A 46 13.25 -6.10 15.22
C ALA A 46 13.63 -6.64 13.83
N THR A 47 14.76 -7.36 13.73
CA THR A 47 15.25 -7.96 12.49
C THR A 47 14.22 -8.90 11.86
N GLN A 48 13.54 -9.71 12.67
CA GLN A 48 12.50 -10.61 12.18
C GLN A 48 11.27 -9.83 11.71
N SER A 49 10.81 -8.86 12.51
CA SER A 49 9.67 -8.01 12.19
C SER A 49 9.88 -7.27 10.86
N LYS A 50 11.05 -6.65 10.67
CA LYS A 50 11.44 -5.95 9.43
C LYS A 50 11.51 -6.90 8.24
N SER A 51 12.15 -8.06 8.39
CA SER A 51 12.28 -9.05 7.31
C SER A 51 10.91 -9.60 6.85
N VAL A 52 10.03 -9.92 7.81
CA VAL A 52 8.67 -10.38 7.48
C VAL A 52 7.86 -9.25 6.81
N MET A 53 8.04 -8.01 7.26
CA MET A 53 7.36 -6.87 6.65
C MET A 53 7.82 -6.63 5.20
N GLU A 54 9.11 -6.70 4.95
CA GLU A 54 9.68 -6.62 3.60
C GLU A 54 9.10 -7.72 2.70
N SER A 55 9.07 -8.97 3.16
CA SER A 55 8.51 -10.09 2.39
C SER A 55 7.03 -9.84 2.06
N LYS A 56 6.24 -9.30 3.00
CA LYS A 56 4.84 -8.95 2.74
C LYS A 56 4.69 -7.84 1.71
N LEU A 57 5.51 -6.80 1.79
CA LEU A 57 5.49 -5.68 0.84
C LEU A 57 5.93 -6.13 -0.57
N LYS A 58 6.90 -7.03 -0.69
CA LYS A 58 7.23 -7.69 -1.96
C LYS A 58 6.04 -8.46 -2.52
N GLY A 59 5.29 -9.17 -1.68
CA GLY A 59 4.03 -9.78 -2.11
C GLY A 59 2.97 -8.79 -2.59
N VAL A 60 2.93 -7.56 -2.05
CA VAL A 60 2.05 -6.49 -2.58
C VAL A 60 2.50 -6.07 -3.98
N ILE A 61 3.81 -5.92 -4.21
CA ILE A 61 4.37 -5.64 -5.54
C ILE A 61 4.00 -6.75 -6.52
N ASP A 62 4.12 -8.02 -6.12
CA ASP A 62 3.76 -9.17 -6.96
C ASP A 62 2.28 -9.11 -7.38
N TYR A 63 1.38 -8.79 -6.45
CA TYR A 63 -0.05 -8.60 -6.76
C TYR A 63 -0.28 -7.44 -7.74
N ILE A 64 0.43 -6.32 -7.60
CA ILE A 64 0.33 -5.19 -8.52
C ILE A 64 0.81 -5.59 -9.91
N THR A 65 1.95 -6.26 -10.01
CA THR A 65 2.51 -6.74 -11.28
C THR A 65 1.62 -7.77 -11.95
N SER A 66 0.92 -8.61 -11.19
CA SER A 66 -0.05 -9.57 -11.70
C SER A 66 -1.45 -8.98 -11.92
N LEU A 67 -1.62 -7.67 -11.80
CA LEU A 67 -2.91 -6.95 -11.91
C LEU A 67 -3.99 -7.41 -10.91
N ALA A 68 -3.60 -8.07 -9.82
CA ALA A 68 -4.48 -8.42 -8.71
C ALA A 68 -4.60 -7.25 -7.72
N ILE A 69 -5.08 -6.10 -8.22
CA ILE A 69 -5.01 -4.81 -7.52
C ILE A 69 -5.81 -4.80 -6.21
N GLU A 70 -6.97 -5.45 -6.18
CA GLU A 70 -7.77 -5.61 -4.96
C GLU A 70 -7.03 -6.42 -3.89
N CYS A 71 -6.34 -7.50 -4.29
CA CYS A 71 -5.53 -8.28 -3.36
C CYS A 71 -4.35 -7.47 -2.80
N ALA A 72 -3.73 -6.61 -3.63
CA ALA A 72 -2.69 -5.69 -3.18
C ALA A 72 -3.24 -4.68 -2.14
N TYR A 73 -4.42 -4.11 -2.40
CA TYR A 73 -5.11 -3.21 -1.49
C TYR A 73 -5.38 -3.88 -0.14
N ASP A 74 -6.05 -5.04 -0.14
CA ASP A 74 -6.41 -5.78 1.07
C ASP A 74 -5.18 -6.17 1.88
N LYS A 75 -4.12 -6.62 1.20
CA LYS A 75 -2.86 -6.99 1.85
C LYS A 75 -2.23 -5.79 2.55
N LEU A 76 -2.20 -4.63 1.90
CA LEU A 76 -1.65 -3.41 2.50
C LEU A 76 -2.52 -2.93 3.67
N LEU A 77 -3.85 -2.90 3.48
CA LEU A 77 -4.81 -2.37 4.44
C LEU A 77 -4.94 -3.23 5.71
N HIS A 78 -5.05 -4.55 5.57
CA HIS A 78 -5.39 -5.44 6.67
C HIS A 78 -4.17 -6.17 7.26
N ASP A 79 -3.16 -6.47 6.46
CA ASP A 79 -2.01 -7.26 6.92
C ASP A 79 -0.78 -6.44 7.27
N ILE A 80 -0.57 -5.29 6.62
CA ILE A 80 0.65 -4.49 6.75
C ILE A 80 0.40 -3.26 7.62
N LYS A 81 -0.49 -2.35 7.19
CA LYS A 81 -0.76 -1.07 7.87
C LYS A 81 -1.00 -1.26 9.38
N PRO A 82 -1.86 -2.18 9.86
CA PRO A 82 -2.15 -2.30 11.29
C PRO A 82 -0.94 -2.71 12.14
N LYS A 83 0.01 -3.45 11.55
CA LYS A 83 1.26 -3.84 12.23
C LYS A 83 2.25 -2.69 12.30
N LEU A 84 2.24 -1.78 11.32
CA LEU A 84 3.10 -0.59 11.30
C LEU A 84 2.55 0.57 12.10
N THR A 85 1.22 0.67 12.25
CA THR A 85 0.57 1.86 12.81
C THR A 85 -0.18 1.61 14.09
N GLY A 86 -0.53 0.37 14.40
CA GLY A 86 -1.46 0.08 15.48
C GLY A 86 -2.91 0.46 15.18
N LEU A 87 -3.27 0.74 13.92
CA LEU A 87 -4.60 1.27 13.54
C LEU A 87 -5.37 0.29 12.65
N LYS A 88 -6.69 0.19 12.84
CA LYS A 88 -7.62 -0.56 11.98
C LYS A 88 -8.52 0.38 11.19
N GLU A 89 -7.88 1.26 10.43
CA GLU A 89 -8.51 2.32 9.65
C GLU A 89 -8.16 2.16 8.19
N ASN A 90 -9.04 2.62 7.29
CA ASN A 90 -8.71 2.79 5.88
C ASN A 90 -7.99 4.12 5.62
N GLU A 91 -7.73 4.42 4.36
CA GLU A 91 -7.05 5.63 3.88
C GLU A 91 -7.81 6.94 4.10
N TYR A 92 -9.09 6.85 4.46
CA TYR A 92 -9.96 7.98 4.81
C TYR A 92 -10.14 8.15 6.31
N GLY A 93 -9.48 7.33 7.14
CA GLY A 93 -9.64 7.34 8.60
C GLY A 93 -10.91 6.63 9.09
N ASN A 94 -11.64 5.94 8.20
CA ASN A 94 -12.80 5.17 8.60
C ASN A 94 -12.32 3.85 9.20
N SER A 95 -12.78 3.56 10.42
CA SER A 95 -12.49 2.30 11.10
C SER A 95 -13.20 1.14 10.40
N TRP A 96 -12.46 0.09 10.02
CA TRP A 96 -13.02 -1.16 9.48
C TRP A 96 -13.10 -2.28 10.53
N GLY A 97 -12.74 -1.96 11.77
CA GLY A 97 -12.93 -2.80 12.94
C GLY A 97 -12.87 -1.97 14.22
N ASN A 98 -13.01 -2.64 15.36
CA ASN A 98 -12.96 -1.94 16.64
C ASN A 98 -11.52 -1.50 16.98
N GLY A 99 -11.24 -0.21 16.83
CA GLY A 99 -10.11 0.51 17.45
C GLY A 99 -8.70 0.05 17.08
N LEU A 100 -7.77 0.33 17.99
CA LEU A 100 -6.34 0.04 17.82
C LEU A 100 -6.07 -1.46 17.60
N PHE A 101 -5.11 -1.76 16.73
CA PHE A 101 -4.53 -3.08 16.58
C PHE A 101 -3.76 -3.43 17.85
N LYS A 102 -4.15 -4.52 18.52
CA LYS A 102 -3.69 -4.83 19.89
C LYS A 102 -2.18 -4.99 20.03
N ASN A 103 -1.49 -5.44 18.99
CA ASN A 103 -0.07 -5.79 19.05
C ASN A 103 0.67 -5.25 17.80
N PRO A 104 0.81 -3.92 17.63
CA PRO A 104 1.61 -3.39 16.53
C PRO A 104 3.06 -3.86 16.68
N TRP A 105 3.75 -4.02 15.56
CA TRP A 105 5.17 -4.34 15.54
C TRP A 105 6.03 -3.11 15.67
N MET A 106 5.55 -1.95 15.23
CA MET A 106 6.14 -0.65 15.52
C MET A 106 5.58 -0.13 16.84
N GLU A 107 6.44 0.20 17.79
CA GLU A 107 6.03 0.64 19.13
C GLU A 107 6.11 2.16 19.30
N ASP A 108 6.94 2.82 18.47
CA ASP A 108 7.13 4.27 18.52
C ASP A 108 6.00 5.04 17.79
N GLN A 109 5.40 6.02 18.48
CA GLN A 109 4.27 6.79 17.97
C GLN A 109 4.65 7.70 16.79
N TYR A 110 5.86 8.24 16.77
CA TYR A 110 6.31 9.09 15.67
C TYR A 110 6.39 8.26 14.38
N TRP A 111 7.05 7.11 14.43
CA TRP A 111 7.14 6.20 13.28
C TRP A 111 5.79 5.62 12.87
N GLN A 112 4.90 5.29 13.82
CA GLN A 112 3.52 4.90 13.50
C GLN A 112 2.80 5.98 12.68
N GLY A 113 2.97 7.26 13.02
CA GLY A 113 2.39 8.39 12.28
C GLY A 113 2.96 8.53 10.86
N VAL A 114 4.28 8.38 10.71
CA VAL A 114 4.96 8.37 9.41
C VAL A 114 4.43 7.23 8.53
N PHE A 115 4.41 6.00 9.07
CA PHE A 115 3.92 4.84 8.32
C PHE A 115 2.42 4.92 8.01
N ASN A 116 1.61 5.50 8.89
CA ASN A 116 0.18 5.72 8.60
C ASN A 116 0.00 6.63 7.40
N SER A 117 0.74 7.73 7.36
CA SER A 117 0.69 8.70 6.26
C SER A 117 1.13 8.07 4.94
N THR A 118 2.24 7.32 4.95
CA THR A 118 2.76 6.62 3.76
C THR A 118 1.80 5.53 3.28
N CYS A 119 1.30 4.68 4.19
CA CYS A 119 0.34 3.62 3.83
C CYS A 119 -0.95 4.21 3.24
N ASN A 120 -1.50 5.27 3.84
CA ASN A 120 -2.71 5.92 3.33
C ASN A 120 -2.52 6.52 1.95
N ARG A 121 -1.34 7.08 1.66
CA ARG A 121 -1.02 7.59 0.31
C ARG A 121 -1.01 6.47 -0.72
N ILE A 122 -0.31 5.37 -0.42
CA ILE A 122 -0.24 4.21 -1.32
C ILE A 122 -1.64 3.60 -1.53
N LEU A 123 -2.40 3.41 -0.45
CA LEU A 123 -3.78 2.90 -0.53
C LEU A 123 -4.67 3.77 -1.42
N LYS A 124 -4.56 5.11 -1.34
CA LYS A 124 -5.30 6.02 -2.23
C LYS A 124 -4.92 5.82 -3.70
N HIS A 125 -3.64 5.65 -4.00
CA HIS A 125 -3.21 5.39 -5.38
C HIS A 125 -3.71 4.03 -5.89
N ILE A 126 -3.69 3.00 -5.05
CA ILE A 126 -4.28 1.70 -5.37
C ILE A 126 -5.79 1.82 -5.60
N GLN A 127 -6.51 2.60 -4.78
CA GLN A 127 -7.95 2.84 -4.95
C GLN A 127 -8.28 3.55 -6.28
N VAL A 128 -7.42 4.48 -6.71
CA VAL A 128 -7.53 5.11 -8.03
C VAL A 128 -7.36 4.06 -9.14
N LEU A 129 -6.40 3.14 -9.01
CA LEU A 129 -6.23 2.04 -9.98
C LEU A 129 -7.47 1.13 -10.02
N ILE A 130 -8.02 0.73 -8.87
CA ILE A 130 -9.24 -0.10 -8.80
C ILE A 130 -10.41 0.61 -9.50
N THR A 131 -10.61 1.89 -9.19
CA THR A 131 -11.73 2.67 -9.74
C THR A 131 -11.56 2.94 -11.23
N GLY A 132 -10.33 3.23 -11.67
CA GLY A 132 -9.99 3.42 -13.09
C GLY A 132 -10.24 2.16 -13.91
N LEU A 133 -9.75 1.00 -13.44
CA LEU A 133 -9.93 -0.29 -14.12
C LEU A 133 -11.40 -0.74 -14.17
N SER A 134 -12.18 -0.43 -13.13
CA SER A 134 -13.62 -0.77 -13.06
C SER A 134 -14.49 0.08 -14.01
N SER A 135 -13.96 1.18 -14.54
CA SER A 135 -14.68 2.11 -15.42
C SER A 135 -14.54 1.80 -16.91
N LEU A 136 -13.78 0.75 -17.27
CA LEU A 136 -13.62 0.30 -18.65
C LEU A 136 -14.79 -0.64 -19.05
N PRO A 137 -15.51 -0.36 -20.15
CA PRO A 137 -16.49 -1.30 -20.67
C PRO A 137 -15.79 -2.57 -21.18
N ASN A 138 -16.34 -3.74 -20.79
CA ASN A 138 -15.93 -5.06 -21.30
C ASN A 138 -16.04 -5.17 -22.84
#